data_AF-A0A9D1QEF1-F1
#
_entry.id   AF-A0A9D1QEF1-F1
#
_cell.length_a   1.000
_cell.length_b   1.000
_cell.length_c   1.000
_cell.angle_alpha   90.00
_cell.angle_beta   90.00
_cell.angle_gamma   90.00
#
_symmetry.space_group_name_H-M   'P 1'
#
loop_
_entity.id
_entity.type
_entity.pdbx_description
1 polymer ?
#
loop_
_entity_poly.entity_id
_entity_poly.type
_entity_poly.pdbx_seq_one_letter_code
_entity_poly.pdbx_strand_id
1 'polypeptide(L)'
;MVDITAGGIVGKENTTLVYAIQHPLSCIYNTGDSRDWYTQDESYLNNTLWGEGTVKSNYDPCPQGWRVPADKTWGDYVLSTTQYYSMGAPGAEVRHQTNGRVYASLTWYPACGNRNRESGLISSVGYSTAFWEITPLGVWGRGVYFDMTTINPNTSGSRANGMVVRCVQE
;
A
#
# COMPACT_ATOMS: atom_id res chain seq x y z
N MET A 1 2.40 10.80 -14.22
CA MET A 1 1.22 10.06 -13.73
C MET A 1 0.24 9.95 -14.88
N VAL A 2 -0.54 8.89 -14.94
CA VAL A 2 -1.46 8.64 -16.05
C VAL A 2 -2.74 7.98 -15.56
N ASP A 3 -3.87 8.39 -16.12
CA ASP A 3 -5.15 7.74 -15.87
C ASP A 3 -5.21 6.41 -16.63
N ILE A 4 -5.65 5.34 -15.99
CA ILE A 4 -5.85 4.03 -16.61
C ILE A 4 -6.85 4.09 -17.77
N THR A 5 -7.78 5.05 -17.74
CA THR A 5 -8.78 5.27 -18.80
C THR A 5 -8.21 5.93 -20.05
N ALA A 6 -6.97 6.45 -19.97
CA ALA A 6 -6.33 7.06 -21.13
C ALA A 6 -6.08 6.00 -22.21
N GLY A 7 -6.21 6.41 -23.48
CA GLY A 7 -6.00 5.52 -24.62
C GLY A 7 -4.60 4.90 -24.62
N GLY A 8 -4.52 3.59 -24.83
CA GLY A 8 -3.26 2.86 -24.95
C GLY A 8 -2.62 2.40 -23.63
N ILE A 9 -3.25 2.65 -22.48
CA ILE A 9 -2.76 2.19 -21.17
C ILE A 9 -3.17 0.75 -20.88
N VAL A 10 -4.46 0.44 -21.05
CA VAL A 10 -4.96 -0.94 -20.99
C VAL A 10 -4.72 -1.58 -22.35
N GLY A 11 -3.93 -2.65 -22.36
CA GLY A 11 -3.46 -3.30 -23.58
C GLY A 11 -4.30 -4.50 -24.04
N LYS A 12 -3.76 -5.25 -24.99
CA LYS A 12 -4.34 -6.46 -25.63
C LYS A 12 -4.67 -7.61 -24.65
N GLU A 13 -4.07 -7.59 -23.46
CA GLU A 13 -4.29 -8.54 -22.35
C GLU A 13 -5.29 -7.99 -21.31
N ASN A 14 -6.08 -6.95 -21.65
CA ASN A 14 -7.01 -6.23 -20.77
C ASN A 14 -6.42 -5.67 -19.46
N THR A 15 -5.09 -5.58 -19.37
CA THR A 15 -4.38 -5.08 -18.19
C THR A 15 -3.34 -4.03 -18.54
N THR A 16 -2.85 -3.33 -17.52
CA THR A 16 -1.80 -2.30 -17.64
C THR A 16 -0.39 -2.87 -17.61
N LEU A 17 -0.21 -4.20 -17.58
CA LEU A 17 1.09 -4.86 -17.41
C LEU A 17 2.15 -4.37 -18.42
N VAL A 18 1.79 -4.39 -19.72
CA VAL A 18 2.70 -3.97 -20.80
C VAL A 18 3.09 -2.49 -20.63
N TYR A 19 2.12 -1.64 -20.30
CA TYR A 19 2.36 -0.22 -20.06
C TYR A 19 3.28 0.00 -18.85
N ALA A 20 3.02 -0.67 -17.73
CA ALA A 20 3.82 -0.53 -16.51
C ALA A 20 5.28 -0.95 -16.72
N ILE A 21 5.54 -1.99 -17.52
CA ILE A 21 6.90 -2.42 -17.90
C ILE A 21 7.61 -1.34 -18.73
N GLN A 22 6.91 -0.71 -19.66
CA GLN A 22 7.48 0.34 -20.53
C GLN A 22 7.63 1.69 -19.81
N HIS A 23 6.88 1.91 -18.73
CA HIS A 23 6.81 3.19 -18.02
C HIS A 23 6.98 3.03 -16.49
N PRO A 24 8.11 2.49 -16.01
CA PRO A 24 8.29 2.13 -14.59
C PRO A 24 8.24 3.32 -13.61
N LEU A 25 8.38 4.56 -14.10
CA LEU A 25 8.30 5.77 -13.28
C LEU A 25 6.91 6.46 -13.35
N SER A 26 5.99 5.92 -14.14
CA SER A 26 4.63 6.44 -14.25
C SER A 26 3.75 5.83 -13.18
N CYS A 27 3.24 6.66 -12.26
CA CYS A 27 2.12 6.25 -11.42
C CYS A 27 0.83 6.19 -12.25
N ILE A 28 0.25 4.99 -12.35
CA ILE A 28 -1.06 4.73 -12.94
C ILE A 28 -2.11 4.96 -11.84
N TYR A 29 -3.10 5.79 -12.12
CA TYR A 29 -4.25 6.05 -11.25
C TYR A 29 -5.54 5.72 -12.00
N ASN A 30 -6.65 5.58 -11.31
CA ASN A 30 -7.92 5.14 -11.89
C ASN A 30 -9.10 6.00 -11.43
N THR A 31 -9.67 6.77 -12.36
CA THR A 31 -10.89 7.56 -12.18
C THR A 31 -12.18 6.76 -12.45
N GLY A 32 -12.07 5.59 -13.09
CA GLY A 32 -13.19 4.70 -13.38
C GLY A 32 -13.60 3.78 -12.23
N ASP A 33 -14.59 2.93 -12.50
CA ASP A 33 -15.32 2.18 -11.48
C ASP A 33 -14.58 0.94 -10.95
N SER A 34 -13.66 0.34 -11.71
CA SER A 34 -12.96 -0.90 -11.31
C SER A 34 -12.08 -0.73 -10.06
N ARG A 35 -11.75 0.53 -9.70
CA ARG A 35 -10.94 0.89 -8.51
C ARG A 35 -9.56 0.23 -8.46
N ASP A 36 -9.10 -0.32 -9.59
CA ASP A 36 -7.85 -1.05 -9.72
C ASP A 36 -6.89 -0.37 -10.71
N TRP A 37 -5.59 -0.43 -10.45
CA TRP A 37 -4.58 0.14 -11.35
C TRP A 37 -4.15 -0.87 -12.42
N TYR A 38 -4.49 -2.15 -12.23
CA TYR A 38 -4.09 -3.23 -13.14
C TYR A 38 -5.08 -3.45 -14.27
N THR A 39 -6.39 -3.31 -14.04
CA THR A 39 -7.44 -3.54 -15.04
C THR A 39 -8.64 -2.58 -14.85
N GLN A 40 -9.35 -2.33 -15.95
CA GLN A 40 -10.66 -1.66 -15.95
C GLN A 40 -11.86 -2.62 -15.89
N ASP A 41 -11.62 -3.91 -16.07
CA ASP A 41 -12.62 -4.96 -16.06
C ASP A 41 -12.31 -5.93 -14.91
N GLU A 42 -13.27 -6.09 -13.99
CA GLU A 42 -13.12 -6.91 -12.80
C GLU A 42 -12.82 -8.38 -13.13
N SER A 43 -13.20 -8.87 -14.31
CA SER A 43 -12.89 -10.23 -14.76
C SER A 43 -11.39 -10.48 -14.99
N TYR A 44 -10.58 -9.42 -15.10
CA TYR A 44 -9.13 -9.48 -15.24
C TYR A 44 -8.38 -9.09 -13.96
N LEU A 45 -9.08 -8.97 -12.83
CA LEU A 45 -8.44 -8.72 -11.53
C LEU A 45 -7.45 -9.83 -11.21
N ASN A 46 -6.25 -9.44 -10.77
CA ASN A 46 -5.25 -10.38 -10.32
C ASN A 46 -5.10 -10.31 -8.80
N ASN A 47 -5.64 -11.31 -8.11
CA ASN A 47 -5.62 -11.45 -6.66
C ASN A 47 -4.35 -12.07 -6.10
N THR A 48 -3.49 -12.59 -6.97
CA THR A 48 -2.24 -13.25 -6.62
C THR A 48 -1.04 -12.56 -7.26
N LEU A 49 -1.20 -11.29 -7.67
CA LEU A 49 -0.20 -10.54 -8.43
C LEU A 49 1.14 -10.53 -7.70
N TRP A 50 1.17 -10.27 -6.39
CA TRP A 50 2.40 -10.30 -5.57
C TRP A 50 2.70 -11.68 -4.95
N GLY A 51 1.88 -12.70 -5.23
CA GLY A 51 1.96 -14.04 -4.64
C GLY A 51 0.79 -14.36 -3.71
N GLU A 52 0.96 -15.40 -2.90
CA GLU A 52 -0.10 -15.97 -2.03
C GLU A 52 0.29 -15.97 -0.54
N GLY A 53 1.20 -15.08 -0.14
CA GLY A 53 1.61 -14.85 1.25
C GLY A 53 2.70 -15.81 1.77
N THR A 54 2.81 -17.02 1.24
CA THR A 54 3.90 -17.96 1.55
C THR A 54 4.97 -18.02 0.46
N VAL A 55 4.58 -17.74 -0.78
CA VAL A 55 5.45 -17.70 -1.96
C VAL A 55 5.23 -16.37 -2.65
N LYS A 56 6.32 -15.62 -2.85
CA LYS A 56 6.30 -14.37 -3.60
C LYS A 56 6.31 -14.63 -5.11
N SER A 57 5.65 -13.77 -5.86
CA SER A 57 5.69 -13.81 -7.33
C SER A 57 6.85 -12.97 -7.88
N ASN A 58 7.03 -12.98 -9.20
CA ASN A 58 7.95 -12.07 -9.91
C ASN A 58 7.53 -10.59 -9.84
N TYR A 59 6.31 -10.30 -9.37
CA TYR A 59 5.80 -8.92 -9.24
C TYR A 59 5.76 -8.44 -7.79
N ASP A 60 6.15 -9.27 -6.81
CA ASP A 60 6.37 -8.82 -5.44
C ASP A 60 7.53 -7.79 -5.44
N PRO A 61 7.30 -6.54 -4.98
CA PRO A 61 8.30 -5.48 -5.05
C PRO A 61 9.41 -5.62 -3.99
N CYS A 62 9.30 -6.56 -3.05
CA CYS A 62 10.29 -6.77 -2.01
C CYS A 62 11.54 -7.48 -2.54
N PRO A 63 12.72 -7.26 -1.95
CA PRO A 63 13.95 -7.96 -2.35
C PRO A 63 13.91 -9.45 -1.98
N GLN A 64 14.91 -10.21 -2.41
CA GLN A 64 15.08 -11.62 -2.02
C GLN A 64 15.21 -11.76 -0.50
N GLY A 65 14.58 -12.77 0.10
CA GLY A 65 14.52 -12.98 1.56
C GLY A 65 13.45 -12.15 2.26
N TRP A 66 12.67 -11.38 1.50
CA TRP A 66 11.60 -10.52 1.99
C TRP A 66 10.38 -10.61 1.08
N ARG A 67 9.18 -10.42 1.64
CA ARG A 67 7.91 -10.47 0.91
C ARG A 67 6.94 -9.38 1.35
N VAL A 68 5.92 -9.12 0.55
CA VAL A 68 4.77 -8.32 1.00
C VAL A 68 4.09 -9.03 2.18
N PRO A 69 3.73 -8.30 3.26
CA PRO A 69 3.01 -8.85 4.41
C PRO A 69 1.75 -9.64 4.03
N ALA A 70 1.53 -10.78 4.68
CA ALA A 70 0.31 -11.55 4.58
C ALA A 70 -0.77 -11.08 5.58
N ASP A 71 -2.02 -11.52 5.41
CA ASP A 71 -3.11 -11.24 6.37
C ASP A 71 -2.68 -11.49 7.81
N LYS A 72 -3.10 -10.59 8.70
CA LYS A 72 -2.82 -10.64 10.15
C LYS A 72 -1.36 -10.43 10.53
N THR A 73 -0.49 -9.99 9.62
CA THR A 73 0.86 -9.53 9.99
C THR A 73 0.81 -8.47 11.08
N TRP A 74 -0.24 -7.64 11.07
CA TRP A 74 -0.49 -6.60 12.08
C TRP A 74 -1.65 -6.93 13.03
N GLY A 75 -1.97 -8.22 13.25
CA GLY A 75 -3.14 -8.62 14.04
C GLY A 75 -3.14 -8.16 15.49
N ASP A 76 -1.97 -7.91 16.07
CA ASP A 76 -1.75 -7.38 17.42
C ASP A 76 -1.38 -5.88 17.43
N TYR A 77 -1.44 -5.21 16.28
CA TYR A 77 -1.13 -3.80 16.18
C TYR A 77 -2.28 -2.96 16.72
N VAL A 78 -2.13 -2.50 17.97
CA VAL A 78 -3.17 -1.78 18.73
C VAL A 78 -2.62 -0.55 19.43
N LEU A 79 -3.51 0.40 19.72
CA LEU A 79 -3.16 1.69 20.31
C LEU A 79 -2.49 1.58 21.70
N SER A 80 -2.87 0.57 22.50
CA SER A 80 -2.36 0.41 23.87
C SER A 80 -0.88 0.04 23.93
N THR A 81 -0.32 -0.51 22.85
CA THR A 81 1.07 -0.98 22.80
C THR A 81 1.92 -0.22 21.78
N THR A 82 1.32 0.67 20.99
CA THR A 82 2.03 1.38 19.91
C THR A 82 1.73 2.86 19.92
N GLN A 83 2.71 3.64 20.38
CA GLN A 83 2.61 5.08 20.50
C GLN A 83 2.83 5.78 19.14
N TYR A 84 2.09 6.87 18.90
CA TYR A 84 2.36 7.79 17.80
C TYR A 84 3.39 8.83 18.23
N TYR A 85 4.38 9.03 17.38
CA TYR A 85 5.44 10.01 17.56
C TYR A 85 5.29 11.11 16.52
N SER A 86 5.20 12.34 17.00
CA SER A 86 5.24 13.54 16.17
C SER A 86 6.62 14.16 16.27
N MET A 87 7.28 14.36 15.13
CA MET A 87 8.54 15.09 15.05
C MET A 87 8.44 16.46 15.73
N GLY A 88 9.46 16.78 16.52
CA GLY A 88 9.54 18.05 17.23
C GLY A 88 8.61 18.17 18.45
N ALA A 89 7.80 17.16 18.76
CA ALA A 89 7.04 17.14 20.01
C ALA A 89 7.99 16.88 21.21
N PRO A 90 7.70 17.46 22.40
CA PRO A 90 8.44 17.13 23.62
C PRO A 90 8.40 15.61 23.89
N GLY A 91 9.58 14.98 23.98
CA GLY A 91 9.70 13.52 24.15
C GLY A 91 9.66 12.70 22.85
N ALA A 92 9.67 13.35 21.68
CA ALA A 92 9.82 12.65 20.40
C ALA A 92 11.16 11.91 20.34
N GLU A 93 11.15 10.65 19.91
CA GLU A 93 12.38 9.88 19.74
C GLU A 93 13.26 10.51 18.65
N VAL A 94 14.46 10.97 19.05
CA VAL A 94 15.44 11.59 18.15
C VAL A 94 15.88 10.65 17.01
N ARG A 95 15.69 9.33 17.18
CA ARG A 95 16.01 8.31 16.18
C ARG A 95 15.12 8.38 14.94
N HIS A 96 13.91 8.92 15.05
CA HIS A 96 12.94 8.92 13.97
C HIS A 96 12.66 10.33 13.48
N GLN A 97 13.20 10.65 12.30
CA GLN A 97 13.11 11.97 11.67
C GLN A 97 11.82 12.15 10.84
N THR A 98 10.73 11.45 11.18
CA THR A 98 9.41 11.64 10.58
C THR A 98 8.32 11.40 11.63
N ASN A 99 7.08 11.81 11.36
CA ASN A 99 5.94 11.36 12.16
C ASN A 99 5.67 9.88 11.88
N GLY A 100 5.11 9.14 12.84
CA GLY A 100 4.85 7.71 12.66
C GLY A 100 4.61 6.96 13.96
N ARG A 101 4.71 5.63 13.89
CA ARG A 101 4.48 4.72 15.02
C ARG A 101 5.56 3.65 15.06
N VAL A 102 5.91 3.20 16.25
CA VAL A 102 6.75 2.02 16.46
C VAL A 102 5.85 0.80 16.68
N TYR A 103 6.10 -0.26 15.91
CA TYR A 103 5.45 -1.56 16.09
C TYR A 103 6.41 -2.54 16.80
N ALA A 104 5.86 -3.29 17.76
CA ALA A 104 6.57 -4.31 18.54
C ALA A 104 7.90 -3.82 19.17
N SER A 105 7.98 -2.53 19.52
CA SER A 105 9.20 -1.87 20.04
C SER A 105 10.45 -2.00 19.15
N LEU A 106 10.29 -2.37 17.88
CA LEU A 106 11.39 -2.71 16.98
C LEU A 106 11.33 -1.93 15.67
N THR A 107 10.14 -1.88 15.06
CA THR A 107 10.00 -1.46 13.66
C THR A 107 9.31 -0.11 13.57
N TRP A 108 10.00 0.86 12.96
CA TRP A 108 9.44 2.17 12.67
C TRP A 108 8.56 2.16 11.41
N TYR A 109 7.32 2.61 11.55
CA TYR A 109 6.38 2.84 10.46
C TYR A 109 6.12 4.35 10.30
N PRO A 110 6.59 4.99 9.22
CA PRO A 110 6.40 6.42 9.01
C PRO A 110 4.97 6.73 8.55
N ALA A 111 4.41 7.84 9.03
CA ALA A 111 3.17 8.43 8.52
C ALA A 111 3.44 9.09 7.15
N CYS A 112 3.59 8.29 6.11
CA CYS A 112 4.05 8.73 4.79
C CYS A 112 2.94 9.21 3.85
N GLY A 113 1.67 9.12 4.26
CA GLY A 113 0.55 9.42 3.38
C GLY A 113 0.32 8.33 2.34
N ASN A 114 -0.69 8.53 1.49
CA ASN A 114 -1.02 7.61 0.39
C ASN A 114 -1.34 8.40 -0.88
N ARG A 115 -1.17 7.80 -2.06
CA ARG A 115 -1.70 8.38 -3.30
C ARG A 115 -3.17 8.06 -3.47
N ASN A 116 -3.95 9.07 -3.81
CA ASN A 116 -5.37 8.93 -4.09
C ASN A 116 -5.62 8.28 -5.46
N ARG A 117 -6.53 7.31 -5.53
CA ARG A 117 -6.81 6.58 -6.77
C ARG A 117 -7.26 7.45 -7.95
N GLU A 118 -8.00 8.54 -7.71
CA GLU A 118 -8.64 9.32 -8.78
C GLU A 118 -7.72 10.41 -9.32
N SER A 119 -6.81 10.93 -8.49
CA SER A 119 -5.92 12.03 -8.86
C SER A 119 -4.46 11.62 -9.01
N GLY A 120 -4.07 10.46 -8.46
CA GLY A 120 -2.67 10.05 -8.30
C GLY A 120 -1.86 10.89 -7.32
N LEU A 121 -2.43 11.97 -6.77
CA LEU A 121 -1.76 12.89 -5.85
C LEU A 121 -1.58 12.25 -4.47
N ILE A 122 -0.45 12.57 -3.83
CA ILE A 122 -0.18 12.17 -2.45
C ILE A 122 -0.89 13.11 -1.48
N SER A 123 -1.46 12.56 -0.41
CA SER A 123 -2.08 13.31 0.68
C SER A 123 -1.72 12.72 2.05
N SER A 124 -2.01 13.47 3.12
CA SER A 124 -1.83 13.03 4.53
C SER A 124 -0.39 12.72 4.95
N VAL A 125 0.61 13.21 4.20
CA VAL A 125 2.03 13.10 4.57
C VAL A 125 2.24 13.73 5.95
N GLY A 126 2.87 12.98 6.85
CA GLY A 126 3.09 13.38 8.24
C GLY A 126 1.87 13.24 9.15
N TYR A 127 0.71 12.81 8.65
CA TYR A 127 -0.51 12.68 9.44
C TYR A 127 -0.93 11.20 9.60
N SER A 128 -1.19 10.53 8.47
CA SER A 128 -1.67 9.16 8.45
C SER A 128 -1.04 8.37 7.31
N THR A 129 -1.17 7.06 7.35
CA THR A 129 -0.68 6.18 6.28
C THR A 129 -1.44 4.86 6.29
N ALA A 130 -1.41 4.17 5.15
CA ALA A 130 -1.78 2.77 5.08
C ALA A 130 -0.65 1.96 4.45
N PHE A 131 -0.52 0.70 4.85
CA PHE A 131 0.41 -0.24 4.26
C PHE A 131 -0.34 -1.43 3.66
N TRP A 132 0.01 -1.82 2.45
CA TRP A 132 -0.61 -2.95 1.79
C TRP A 132 -0.24 -4.30 2.43
N GLU A 133 -1.22 -5.19 2.46
CA GLU A 133 -1.04 -6.65 2.60
C GLU A 133 -1.27 -7.33 1.25
N ILE A 134 -0.74 -8.53 1.11
CA ILE A 134 -0.91 -9.37 -0.09
C ILE A 134 -2.33 -9.95 -0.19
N THR A 135 -3.05 -10.03 0.93
CA THR A 135 -4.32 -10.74 0.98
C THR A 135 -5.43 -9.90 0.35
N PRO A 136 -6.08 -10.40 -0.72
CA PRO A 136 -7.12 -9.66 -1.42
C PRO A 136 -8.43 -9.60 -0.59
N LEU A 137 -9.27 -8.59 -0.84
CA LEU A 137 -10.64 -8.51 -0.30
C LEU A 137 -11.64 -8.22 -1.42
N GLY A 138 -12.04 -9.27 -2.15
CA GLY A 138 -12.86 -9.11 -3.35
C GLY A 138 -12.17 -8.19 -4.35
N VAL A 139 -12.81 -7.10 -4.73
CA VAL A 139 -12.26 -6.06 -5.64
C VAL A 139 -11.36 -5.03 -4.93
N TRP A 140 -11.26 -5.10 -3.61
CA TRP A 140 -10.45 -4.19 -2.77
C TRP A 140 -9.11 -4.81 -2.41
N GLY A 141 -8.14 -3.97 -2.04
CA GLY A 141 -6.93 -4.38 -1.35
C GLY A 141 -7.11 -4.28 0.17
N ARG A 142 -6.37 -5.09 0.93
CA ARG A 142 -6.29 -5.00 2.40
C ARG A 142 -5.00 -4.35 2.86
N GLY A 143 -5.06 -3.78 4.06
CA GLY A 143 -3.88 -3.23 4.68
C GLY A 143 -4.07 -2.93 6.15
N VAL A 144 -3.01 -2.35 6.72
CA VAL A 144 -3.06 -1.69 8.01
C VAL A 144 -3.08 -0.18 7.80
N TYR A 145 -3.93 0.52 8.54
CA TYR A 145 -3.98 1.98 8.58
C TYR A 145 -3.65 2.47 9.97
N PHE A 146 -2.98 3.62 10.06
CA PHE A 146 -2.97 4.39 11.29
C PHE A 146 -2.91 5.90 11.04
N ASP A 147 -3.39 6.63 12.04
CA ASP A 147 -3.11 8.05 12.26
C ASP A 147 -2.70 8.28 13.72
N MET A 148 -2.78 9.50 14.23
CA MET A 148 -2.42 9.87 15.60
C MET A 148 -3.29 9.21 16.67
N THR A 149 -4.54 8.91 16.35
CA THR A 149 -5.59 8.48 17.29
C THR A 149 -6.15 7.11 16.99
N THR A 150 -5.93 6.59 15.78
CA THR A 150 -6.54 5.36 15.29
C THR A 150 -5.48 4.42 14.75
N ILE A 151 -5.67 3.12 15.01
CA ILE A 151 -5.04 2.03 14.29
C ILE A 151 -6.16 1.12 13.81
N ASN A 152 -6.17 0.79 12.52
CA ASN A 152 -7.06 -0.20 11.94
C ASN A 152 -6.22 -1.27 11.23
N PRO A 153 -6.03 -2.45 11.84
CA PRO A 153 -5.25 -3.54 11.24
C PRO A 153 -5.99 -4.26 10.11
N ASN A 154 -7.25 -3.93 9.84
CA ASN A 154 -8.07 -4.54 8.79
C ASN A 154 -8.66 -3.47 7.86
N THR A 155 -7.85 -2.47 7.50
CA THR A 155 -8.32 -1.45 6.55
C THR A 155 -8.46 -2.04 5.16
N SER A 156 -9.32 -1.44 4.34
CA SER A 156 -9.42 -1.77 2.93
C SER A 156 -9.46 -0.49 2.10
N GLY A 157 -9.02 -0.60 0.86
CA GLY A 157 -9.03 0.52 -0.06
C GLY A 157 -8.97 0.07 -1.50
N SER A 158 -9.29 0.99 -2.40
CA SER A 158 -9.15 0.77 -3.84
C SER A 158 -7.72 0.38 -4.14
N ARG A 159 -7.54 -0.68 -4.93
CA ARG A 159 -6.21 -1.19 -5.30
C ARG A 159 -5.37 -0.12 -5.99
N ALA A 160 -6.01 0.78 -6.74
CA ALA A 160 -5.38 1.94 -7.37
C ALA A 160 -4.90 3.03 -6.40
N ASN A 161 -5.18 2.94 -5.09
CA ASN A 161 -4.52 3.82 -4.13
C ASN A 161 -3.02 3.45 -4.05
N GLY A 162 -2.15 4.45 -4.05
CA GLY A 162 -0.73 4.21 -3.80
C GLY A 162 -0.47 4.16 -2.31
N MET A 163 -0.88 3.07 -1.64
CA MET A 163 -0.43 2.76 -0.28
C MET A 163 0.98 2.18 -0.31
N VAL A 164 1.69 2.29 0.80
CA VAL A 164 3.10 1.88 0.88
C VAL A 164 3.22 0.38 1.12
N VAL A 165 4.22 -0.26 0.52
CA VAL A 165 4.58 -1.64 0.85
C VAL A 165 5.69 -1.62 1.90
N ARG A 166 5.52 -2.35 3.00
CA ARG A 166 6.57 -2.57 4.00
C ARG A 166 6.89 -4.05 4.09
N CYS A 167 7.97 -4.45 3.44
CA CYS A 167 8.38 -5.84 3.36
C CYS A 167 8.65 -6.47 4.74
N VAL A 168 8.30 -7.74 4.88
CA VAL A 168 8.62 -8.60 6.03
C VAL A 168 9.54 -9.73 5.60
N GLN A 169 10.34 -10.25 6.54
CA GLN A 169 11.26 -11.34 6.25
C GLN A 169 10.48 -12.61 5.90
N GLU A 170 11.00 -13.40 4.96
CA GLU A 170 10.42 -14.68 4.55
C GLU A 170 10.47 -15.74 5.65
#